data_AF-W1XP32-F1
#
_entry.id   AF-W1XP32-F1
#
_cell.length_a   1.000
_cell.length_b   1.000
_cell.length_c   1.000
_cell.angle_alpha   90.00
_cell.angle_beta   90.00
_cell.angle_gamma   90.00
#
_symmetry.space_group_name_H-M   'P 1'
#
loop_
_entity.id
_entity.type
_entity.pdbx_description
1 polymer ?
#
loop_
_entity_poly.entity_id
_entity_poly.type
_entity_poly.pdbx_seq_one_letter_code
_entity_poly.pdbx_strand_id
1 'polypeptide(L)' 'GADVVHFDVMDNHYVPNLTIGPMVLKSLRNYGITAPIDVHLMVKPVDRIVPDFAAAGASIITFHPEA' A
#
# COMPACT_ATOMS: atom_id res chain seq x y z
N GLY A 1 -6.95 8.45 -19.15
CA GLY A 1 -5.90 7.86 -18.29
C GLY A 1 -6.56 6.99 -17.25
N ALA A 2 -5.80 6.41 -16.31
CA ALA A 2 -6.36 5.73 -15.14
C ALA A 2 -6.67 6.75 -14.03
N ASP A 3 -7.76 6.54 -13.29
CA ASP A 3 -8.19 7.45 -12.23
C ASP A 3 -7.47 7.21 -10.89
N VAL A 4 -7.01 5.97 -10.66
CA VAL A 4 -6.38 5.52 -9.42
C VAL A 4 -5.28 4.50 -9.74
N VAL A 5 -4.23 4.48 -8.93
CA VAL A 5 -3.24 3.39 -8.89
C VAL A 5 -3.55 2.51 -7.70
N HIS A 6 -4.02 1.29 -7.95
CA HIS A 6 -4.27 0.30 -6.92
C HIS A 6 -2.97 -0.43 -6.54
N PHE A 7 -2.73 -0.60 -5.24
CA PHE A 7 -1.46 -1.01 -4.65
C PHE A 7 -1.66 -2.21 -3.72
N ASP A 8 -1.53 -3.42 -4.26
CA ASP A 8 -1.66 -4.66 -3.50
C ASP A 8 -0.40 -4.97 -2.67
N VAL A 9 -0.54 -4.88 -1.35
CA VAL A 9 0.55 -5.09 -0.39
C VAL A 9 0.33 -6.40 0.36
N MET A 10 1.25 -7.34 0.17
CA MET A 10 1.20 -8.70 0.73
C MET A 10 2.48 -8.99 1.52
N ASP A 11 2.38 -9.66 2.66
CA ASP A 11 3.50 -9.91 3.60
C ASP A 11 3.96 -11.38 3.71
N ASN A 12 3.40 -12.27 2.88
CA ASN A 12 3.61 -13.72 2.93
C ASN A 12 3.17 -14.39 4.26
N HIS A 13 2.43 -13.67 5.10
CA HIS A 13 1.89 -14.19 6.37
C HIS A 13 0.37 -14.20 6.36
N TYR A 14 -0.27 -13.07 6.04
CA TYR A 14 -1.72 -12.98 5.90
C TYR A 14 -2.22 -13.67 4.63
N VAL A 15 -1.47 -13.54 3.54
CA VAL A 15 -1.68 -14.25 2.27
C VAL A 15 -0.39 -14.96 1.84
N PRO A 16 -0.46 -16.06 1.08
CA PRO A 16 0.73 -16.84 0.68
C PRO A 16 1.46 -16.22 -0.51
N ASN A 17 1.76 -14.91 -0.45
CA ASN A 17 2.53 -14.20 -1.46
C ASN A 17 3.22 -12.96 -0.85
N LEU A 18 4.31 -12.49 -1.47
CA LEU A 18 5.05 -11.29 -1.08
C LEU A 18 5.11 -10.33 -2.27
N THR A 19 4.68 -9.08 -2.09
CA THR A 19 4.67 -8.08 -3.18
C THR A 19 5.61 -6.92 -2.91
N ILE A 20 5.09 -5.76 -2.52
CA ILE A 20 5.79 -4.47 -2.46
C ILE A 20 5.46 -3.73 -1.18
N GLY A 21 6.41 -2.93 -0.71
CA GLY A 21 6.28 -2.13 0.50
C GLY A 21 6.18 -0.62 0.24
N PRO A 22 6.16 0.20 1.31
CA PRO A 22 6.00 1.66 1.24
C PRO A 22 7.12 2.36 0.45
N MET A 23 8.30 1.76 0.38
CA MET A 23 9.42 2.26 -0.44
C MET A 23 9.07 2.34 -1.94
N VAL A 24 8.28 1.40 -2.46
CA VAL A 24 7.85 1.42 -3.87
C VAL A 24 6.80 2.49 -4.10
N LEU A 25 5.89 2.71 -3.15
CA LEU A 25 4.96 3.84 -3.22
C LEU A 25 5.73 5.17 -3.24
N LYS A 26 6.71 5.32 -2.36
CA LYS A 26 7.53 6.53 -2.29
C LYS A 26 8.29 6.80 -3.58
N SER A 27 8.82 5.77 -4.24
CA SER A 27 9.52 5.93 -5.53
C SER A 27 8.56 6.39 -6.63
N LEU A 28 7.31 5.90 -6.67
CA LEU A 28 6.30 6.38 -7.61
C LEU A 28 5.94 7.86 -7.37
N ARG A 29 5.81 8.27 -6.10
CA ARG A 29 5.62 9.70 -5.78
C ARG A 29 6.81 10.55 -6.22
N ASN A 30 8.04 10.08 -5.99
CA ASN A 30 9.25 10.78 -6.44
C ASN A 30 9.34 10.83 -7.98
N TYR A 31 8.81 9.84 -8.68
CA TYR A 31 8.71 9.82 -10.15
C TYR A 31 7.69 10.84 -10.70
N GLY A 32 6.82 11.39 -9.83
CA GLY A 32 5.82 12.37 -10.22
C GLY A 32 4.44 11.76 -10.50
N ILE A 33 4.16 10.55 -10.01
CA ILE A 33 2.79 10.02 -10.03
C ILE A 33 1.91 10.86 -9.11
N THR A 34 0.97 11.60 -9.71
CA THR A 34 0.03 12.48 -9.02
C THR A 34 -1.35 11.85 -8.81
N ALA A 35 -1.69 10.80 -9.57
CA ALA A 35 -2.92 10.04 -9.37
C ALA A 35 -3.04 9.54 -7.92
N PRO A 36 -4.25 9.48 -7.34
CA PRO A 36 -4.48 8.85 -6.06
C PRO A 36 -3.91 7.43 -6.03
N ILE A 37 -3.25 7.07 -4.93
CA ILE A 37 -2.73 5.70 -4.72
C ILE A 37 -3.57 5.06 -3.63
N ASP A 38 -4.26 3.98 -3.98
CA ASP A 38 -5.08 3.17 -3.09
C ASP A 38 -4.30 1.95 -2.64
N VAL A 39 -3.95 1.90 -1.34
CA VAL A 39 -3.16 0.83 -0.75
C VAL A 39 -4.10 -0.20 -0.13
N HIS A 40 -4.07 -1.41 -0.67
CA HIS A 40 -4.78 -2.56 -0.11
C HIS A 40 -3.82 -3.42 0.69
N LEU A 41 -3.96 -3.38 2.00
CA LEU A 41 -3.16 -4.13 2.95
C LEU A 41 -3.74 -5.54 3.15
N MET A 42 -3.05 -6.53 2.59
CA MET A 42 -3.20 -7.95 2.86
C MET A 42 -2.03 -8.43 3.72
N VAL A 43 -1.93 -7.88 4.93
CA VAL A 43 -0.81 -8.09 5.86
C VAL A 43 -1.30 -8.21 7.30
N LYS A 44 -0.52 -8.84 8.20
CA LYS A 44 -0.84 -8.93 9.63
C LYS A 44 0.42 -8.79 10.50
N PRO A 45 0.47 -7.87 11.49
CA PRO A 45 -0.57 -6.89 11.88
C PRO A 45 -0.56 -5.62 11.01
N VAL A 46 -1.72 -4.97 10.87
CA VAL A 46 -1.89 -3.77 10.03
C VAL A 46 -1.39 -2.48 10.67
N ASP A 47 -1.60 -2.29 11.97
CA ASP A 47 -1.31 -1.03 12.69
C ASP A 47 0.13 -0.57 12.55
N ARG A 48 1.05 -1.53 12.43
CA ARG A 48 2.47 -1.25 12.27
C ARG A 48 2.78 -0.53 10.95
N ILE A 49 2.11 -0.91 9.86
CA ILE A 49 2.53 -0.52 8.50
C ILE A 49 1.67 0.61 7.91
N VAL A 50 0.46 0.83 8.42
CA VAL A 50 -0.41 1.93 7.99
C VAL A 50 0.30 3.30 8.04
N PRO A 51 1.01 3.67 9.13
CA PRO A 51 1.72 4.95 9.19
C PRO A 51 2.81 5.09 8.12
N ASP A 52 3.48 4.00 7.77
CA ASP A 52 4.55 4.01 6.77
C ASP A 52 4.00 4.28 5.36
N PHE A 53 2.86 3.68 5.01
CA PHE A 53 2.19 3.96 3.74
C PHE A 53 1.58 5.36 3.68
N ALA A 54 1.01 5.84 4.78
CA ALA A 54 0.54 7.21 4.89
C ALA A 54 1.70 8.21 4.66
N ALA A 55 2.84 8.00 5.32
CA ALA A 55 4.04 8.83 5.16
C ALA A 55 4.66 8.73 3.75
N ALA A 56 4.54 7.57 3.09
CA ALA A 56 4.99 7.39 1.72
C ALA A 56 4.14 8.17 0.70
N GLY A 57 2.89 8.52 1.05
CA GLY A 57 1.97 9.30 0.23
C GLY A 57 0.78 8.50 -0.33
N ALA A 58 0.34 7.46 0.39
CA ALA A 58 -0.93 6.81 0.10
C ALA A 58 -2.10 7.80 0.22
N SER A 59 -3.09 7.66 -0.66
CA SER A 59 -4.31 8.49 -0.66
C SER A 59 -5.46 7.77 0.04
N ILE A 60 -5.51 6.45 -0.08
CA ILE A 60 -6.49 5.56 0.55
C ILE A 60 -5.71 4.38 1.11
N ILE A 61 -6.11 3.91 2.29
CA ILE A 61 -5.56 2.70 2.90
C ILE A 61 -6.74 1.82 3.31
N THR A 62 -6.82 0.63 2.74
CA THR A 62 -7.81 -0.40 3.07
C THR A 62 -7.11 -1.61 3.66
N PHE A 63 -7.79 -2.31 4.56
CA PHE A 63 -7.31 -3.55 5.14
C PHE A 63 -8.50 -4.45 5.46
N HIS A 64 -8.24 -5.74 5.62
CA HIS A 64 -9.26 -6.71 6.00
C HIS A 64 -9.55 -6.64 7.50
N PRO A 65 -10.82 -6.70 7.95
CA PRO A 65 -11.15 -6.77 9.38
C PRO A 65 -10.50 -7.94 10.12
N GLU A 66 -10.18 -9.02 9.40
CA GLU A 66 -9.56 -10.24 9.92
C GLU A 66 -8.01 -10.16 9.99
N ALA A 67 -7.44 -9.10 9.40
CA ALA A 67 -6.01 -8.85 9.34
C ALA A 67 -5.44 -8.45 10.71
#